data_AF-A0AB38UEZ5-F1
#
_entry.id   AF-A0AB38UEZ5-F1
#
_cell.length_a   1.000
_cell.length_b   1.000
_cell.length_c   1.000
_cell.angle_alpha   90.00
_cell.angle_beta   90.00
_cell.angle_gamma   90.00
#
_symmetry.space_group_name_H-M   'P 1'
#
loop_
_entity.id
_entity.type
_entity.pdbx_description
1 polymer ?
#
loop_
_entity_poly.entity_id
_entity_poly.type
_entity_poly.pdbx_seq_one_letter_code
_entity_poly.pdbx_strand_id
1 'polypeptide(L)'
;MKNILYKILPVCLLTIGLTGCEDETKYRPLPEAVPLTMSINEKAFVMGEHLKVDIKVEPDADGNEVVANEDFDIYFTAKAGTEDVANVFEPFSSIVTFPKGEKQIQVDFPVKTSGLVGTTTMEFVAFARGYKMANSSQGIKVSDYYRISMSLENNTENVVTEGGKFVLVAKVDKPSSVPLEVTITPKEGEEGRYDNLPSTLTIPVGRTSVKSAAVTIKQDYEMTGDLQLVLNLKSNSSSNPMTAPALTITMTDLESMADPDLYDMTTVYENPNIMFVSYDDDWFTGKETAKMDEGTAHPNAELGSQWKFDYAIEFHKNSTSGDYQKLGNATDANRGNVLKIDWTKYAKVTDEGELNICVGVEGTNYGTAGIHCCKSLGQMWAQNVTRIYPGMRIEMKVRLGGNRTGFVPMIEVKNPATATTCKEAKQSICILKNVSGSAITQSVRGEVVSDAKSVVSAIPKVEDYNIYWVELVDENTIKLGINGSTTLEVTRDMLDSWPFTKASTGTSVGAKGLYLVMRMDLFGEGNSVSSELPAGWDTELKSINPANYATEGPRMIIDWIRFYVNDNYKREANELVNRDYKVSIPGKFYQFY
;
A
#
# COMPACT_ATOMS: atom_id res chain seq x y z
N MET A 1 17.42 -44.84 5.27
CA MET A 1 16.23 -45.49 5.88
C MET A 1 16.76 -46.36 7.00
N LYS A 2 16.68 -46.01 8.29
CA LYS A 2 15.52 -45.61 9.11
C LYS A 2 14.45 -46.72 9.15
N ASN A 3 13.95 -46.99 10.36
CA ASN A 3 12.68 -47.68 10.70
C ASN A 3 12.71 -49.24 10.76
N ILE A 4 11.98 -49.94 11.65
CA ILE A 4 11.09 -49.51 12.77
C ILE A 4 10.86 -50.64 13.81
N LEU A 5 10.66 -50.25 15.09
CA LEU A 5 9.97 -50.89 16.25
C LEU A 5 10.03 -52.42 16.58
N TYR A 6 10.17 -52.64 17.91
CA TYR A 6 9.47 -53.63 18.77
C TYR A 6 9.69 -55.14 18.57
N LYS A 7 10.30 -55.78 19.58
CA LYS A 7 9.78 -57.03 20.18
C LYS A 7 9.89 -57.03 21.71
N ILE A 8 8.85 -57.61 22.30
CA ILE A 8 8.31 -57.51 23.66
C ILE A 8 8.77 -58.71 24.53
N LEU A 9 9.21 -58.44 25.78
CA LEU A 9 9.05 -59.28 27.02
C LEU A 9 9.76 -60.69 27.13
N PRO A 10 9.73 -61.45 28.27
CA PRO A 10 10.46 -61.13 29.53
C PRO A 10 10.85 -62.35 30.46
N VAL A 11 11.20 -62.05 31.74
CA VAL A 11 10.97 -62.84 33.00
C VAL A 11 11.77 -64.13 33.29
N CYS A 12 12.61 -64.12 34.35
CA CYS A 12 12.47 -64.93 35.60
C CYS A 12 13.66 -64.81 36.61
N LEU A 13 13.34 -64.62 37.91
CA LEU A 13 13.98 -65.04 39.19
C LEU A 13 15.54 -65.08 39.37
N LEU A 14 16.15 -64.45 40.41
CA LEU A 14 16.33 -64.89 41.83
C LEU A 14 17.23 -66.16 41.98
N THR A 15 18.22 -66.31 42.90
CA THR A 15 18.61 -65.60 44.16
C THR A 15 19.99 -66.03 44.73
N ILE A 16 20.58 -65.24 45.66
CA ILE A 16 21.59 -65.59 46.73
C ILE A 16 23.02 -65.98 46.28
N GLY A 17 24.13 -65.55 46.91
CA GLY A 17 24.36 -64.53 47.95
C GLY A 17 25.71 -64.66 48.70
N LEU A 18 26.35 -63.51 49.03
CA LEU A 18 27.18 -63.13 50.22
C LEU A 18 28.07 -64.19 50.93
N THR A 19 29.33 -63.96 51.35
CA THR A 19 30.14 -62.75 51.65
C THR A 19 31.57 -62.88 51.05
N GLY A 20 32.57 -61.99 51.19
CA GLY A 20 32.68 -60.65 51.82
C GLY A 20 33.83 -60.54 52.85
N CYS A 21 34.76 -59.58 52.65
CA CYS A 21 35.84 -59.17 53.57
C CYS A 21 36.18 -57.67 53.33
N GLU A 22 36.73 -57.00 54.34
CA GLU A 22 36.78 -55.53 54.41
C GLU A 22 37.91 -54.90 53.59
N ASP A 23 37.64 -53.75 52.97
CA ASP A 23 38.66 -52.88 52.38
C ASP A 23 38.55 -51.48 53.02
N GLU A 24 39.48 -51.16 53.94
CA GLU A 24 39.58 -49.85 54.61
C GLU A 24 40.12 -48.77 53.64
N THR A 25 39.46 -48.57 52.50
CA THR A 25 39.51 -47.27 51.82
C THR A 25 38.35 -46.42 52.31
N LYS A 26 38.60 -45.65 53.38
CA LYS A 26 37.74 -44.52 53.75
C LYS A 26 37.75 -43.50 52.62
N TYR A 27 36.83 -43.68 51.66
CA TYR A 27 36.35 -42.56 50.86
C TYR A 27 35.94 -41.48 51.86
N ARG A 28 36.68 -40.36 51.87
CA ARG A 28 36.16 -39.16 52.51
C ARG A 28 34.78 -38.92 51.91
N PRO A 29 33.73 -38.67 52.71
CA PRO A 29 32.42 -38.36 52.15
C PRO A 29 32.60 -37.23 51.14
N LEU A 30 31.95 -37.36 49.98
CA LEU A 30 31.99 -36.31 48.96
C LEU A 30 31.63 -34.97 49.64
N PRO A 31 32.42 -33.91 49.44
CA PRO A 31 32.15 -32.60 50.01
C PRO A 31 30.70 -32.20 49.75
N GLU A 32 29.99 -31.84 50.81
CA GLU A 32 28.59 -31.45 50.74
C GLU A 32 28.46 -30.19 49.87
N ALA A 33 27.85 -30.30 48.70
CA ALA A 33 27.92 -29.26 47.70
C ALA A 33 27.12 -28.03 48.13
N VAL A 34 27.82 -26.93 48.42
CA VAL A 34 27.18 -25.65 48.77
C VAL A 34 26.54 -25.00 47.54
N PRO A 35 25.33 -24.41 47.65
CA PRO A 35 24.71 -23.70 46.54
C PRO A 35 25.43 -22.37 46.30
N LEU A 36 25.80 -22.09 45.04
CA LEU A 36 26.50 -20.86 44.66
C LEU A 36 25.65 -19.98 43.76
N THR A 37 25.79 -18.65 43.89
CA THR A 37 25.25 -17.67 42.94
C THR A 37 26.35 -16.72 42.48
N MET A 38 26.41 -16.43 41.17
CA MET A 38 27.19 -15.32 40.61
C MET A 38 26.32 -14.08 40.42
N SER A 39 26.85 -12.90 40.77
CA SER A 39 26.32 -11.60 40.38
C SER A 39 27.45 -10.69 39.90
N ILE A 40 27.13 -9.78 38.96
CA ILE A 40 28.08 -8.82 38.38
C ILE A 40 27.56 -7.39 38.57
N ASN A 41 28.46 -6.42 38.70
CA ASN A 41 28.11 -5.03 38.95
C ASN A 41 27.34 -4.36 37.81
N GLU A 42 27.78 -4.55 36.56
CA GLU A 42 27.18 -3.96 35.36
C GLU A 42 27.22 -4.96 34.17
N LYS A 43 26.58 -4.61 33.05
CA LYS A 43 26.56 -5.43 31.82
C LYS A 43 27.25 -4.79 30.61
N ALA A 44 27.68 -3.54 30.72
CA ALA A 44 28.35 -2.81 29.66
C ALA A 44 29.49 -1.99 30.25
N PHE A 45 30.70 -2.16 29.72
CA PHE A 45 31.93 -1.56 30.24
C PHE A 45 32.73 -0.87 29.14
N VAL A 46 33.51 0.15 29.52
CA VAL A 46 34.49 0.82 28.64
C VAL A 46 35.92 0.72 29.16
N MET A 47 36.88 1.20 28.35
CA MET A 47 38.30 1.18 28.70
C MET A 47 38.57 1.82 30.08
N GLY A 48 39.27 1.08 30.95
CA GLY A 48 39.62 1.51 32.31
C GLY A 48 38.51 1.34 33.37
N GLU A 49 37.35 0.78 33.02
CA GLU A 49 36.36 0.35 34.02
C GLU A 49 36.63 -1.07 34.54
N HIS A 50 35.87 -1.50 35.53
CA HIS A 50 36.09 -2.74 36.29
C HIS A 50 34.83 -3.60 36.30
N LEU A 51 34.92 -4.83 35.76
CA LEU A 51 33.92 -5.86 35.95
C LEU A 51 34.17 -6.52 37.31
N LYS A 52 33.24 -6.31 38.25
CA LYS A 52 33.27 -6.91 39.58
C LYS A 52 32.29 -8.06 39.65
N VAL A 53 32.81 -9.22 40.03
CA VAL A 53 32.07 -10.47 40.09
C VAL A 53 32.00 -10.92 41.55
N ASP A 54 30.82 -10.82 42.14
CA ASP A 54 30.53 -11.37 43.46
C ASP A 54 30.05 -12.82 43.30
N ILE A 55 30.69 -13.74 44.00
CA ILE A 55 30.25 -15.14 44.10
C ILE A 55 29.92 -15.42 45.56
N LYS A 56 28.71 -15.90 45.79
CA LYS A 56 28.13 -16.08 47.13
C LYS A 56 27.70 -17.52 47.33
N VAL A 57 27.88 -17.99 48.56
CA VAL A 57 27.23 -19.19 49.09
C VAL A 57 25.81 -18.77 49.53
N GLU A 58 24.80 -19.38 48.92
CA GLU A 58 23.41 -19.19 49.31
C GLU A 58 23.07 -20.06 50.54
N PRO A 59 21.94 -19.81 51.23
CA PRO A 59 21.38 -20.75 52.18
C PRO A 59 21.11 -22.14 51.56
N ASP A 60 21.12 -23.18 52.39
CA ASP A 60 20.79 -24.54 51.96
C ASP A 60 19.29 -24.69 51.57
N ALA A 61 18.90 -25.91 51.16
CA ALA A 61 17.53 -26.19 50.73
C ALA A 61 16.46 -26.00 51.82
N ASP A 62 16.86 -26.03 53.10
CA ASP A 62 16.00 -25.80 54.26
C ASP A 62 16.06 -24.34 54.75
N GLY A 63 16.88 -23.49 54.11
CA GLY A 63 17.03 -22.06 54.38
C GLY A 63 18.07 -21.73 55.46
N ASN A 64 18.92 -22.67 55.87
CA ASN A 64 19.98 -22.40 56.85
C ASN A 64 21.17 -21.71 56.19
N GLU A 65 21.82 -20.78 56.89
CA GLU A 65 23.10 -20.21 56.42
C GLU A 65 24.20 -21.28 56.40
N VAL A 66 24.83 -21.47 55.24
CA VAL A 66 26.00 -22.33 55.08
C VAL A 66 27.22 -21.53 54.62
N VAL A 67 28.41 -22.14 54.70
CA VAL A 67 29.71 -21.57 54.31
C VAL A 67 30.48 -22.57 53.47
N ALA A 68 31.47 -22.14 52.69
CA ALA A 68 32.33 -23.06 51.94
C ALA A 68 32.97 -24.11 52.87
N ASN A 69 32.78 -25.39 52.58
CA ASN A 69 33.23 -26.49 53.42
C ASN A 69 34.67 -26.95 53.13
N GLU A 70 35.20 -26.59 51.97
CA GLU A 70 36.59 -26.75 51.55
C GLU A 70 37.04 -25.58 50.67
N ASP A 71 38.34 -25.50 50.38
CA ASP A 71 38.87 -24.59 49.37
C ASP A 71 38.59 -25.19 47.98
N PHE A 72 37.97 -24.42 47.07
CA PHE A 72 37.68 -24.89 45.72
C PHE A 72 37.92 -23.81 44.66
N ASP A 73 38.34 -24.22 43.47
CA ASP A 73 38.65 -23.30 42.38
C ASP A 73 37.42 -22.94 41.53
N ILE A 74 37.29 -21.65 41.24
CA ILE A 74 36.35 -21.09 40.28
C ILE A 74 37.11 -20.70 39.02
N TYR A 75 36.63 -21.21 37.89
CA TYR A 75 37.17 -21.03 36.56
C TYR A 75 36.36 -19.96 35.84
N PHE A 76 37.03 -18.95 35.31
CA PHE A 76 36.43 -17.85 34.56
C PHE A 76 36.80 -17.92 33.07
N THR A 77 35.83 -17.70 32.19
CA THR A 77 36.06 -17.55 30.74
C THR A 77 35.19 -16.43 30.18
N ALA A 78 35.69 -15.72 29.17
CA ALA A 78 34.92 -14.71 28.44
C ALA A 78 34.98 -15.05 26.94
N LYS A 79 33.83 -15.34 26.32
CA LYS A 79 33.79 -15.85 24.93
C LYS A 79 32.85 -15.11 24.01
N ALA A 80 33.29 -14.87 22.77
CA ALA A 80 32.45 -14.45 21.66
C ALA A 80 32.17 -15.68 20.79
N GLY A 81 31.07 -16.39 21.09
CA GLY A 81 30.80 -17.69 20.48
C GLY A 81 31.84 -18.73 20.92
N THR A 82 32.69 -19.17 19.98
CA THR A 82 33.81 -20.09 20.27
C THR A 82 35.14 -19.39 20.56
N GLU A 83 35.27 -18.10 20.25
CA GLU A 83 36.52 -17.35 20.43
C GLU A 83 36.71 -16.89 21.87
N ASP A 84 37.94 -17.03 22.39
CA ASP A 84 38.32 -16.45 23.69
C ASP A 84 38.63 -14.96 23.52
N VAL A 85 37.88 -14.13 24.24
CA VAL A 85 37.99 -12.66 24.23
C VAL A 85 38.30 -12.11 25.63
N ALA A 86 38.81 -12.95 26.54
CA ALA A 86 39.25 -12.52 27.87
C ALA A 86 40.38 -11.47 27.82
N ASN A 87 41.07 -11.35 26.69
CA ASN A 87 42.11 -10.35 26.42
C ASN A 87 41.62 -8.90 26.40
N VAL A 88 40.32 -8.61 26.55
CA VAL A 88 39.82 -7.25 26.83
C VAL A 88 40.08 -6.80 28.27
N PHE A 89 40.34 -7.74 29.18
CA PHE A 89 40.70 -7.50 30.58
C PHE A 89 42.21 -7.63 30.78
N GLU A 90 42.79 -6.83 31.68
CA GLU A 90 44.23 -6.87 31.96
C GLU A 90 44.54 -6.42 33.41
N PRO A 91 44.90 -7.35 34.32
CA PRO A 91 44.99 -8.81 34.14
C PRO A 91 43.63 -9.52 34.08
N PHE A 92 43.60 -10.72 33.49
CA PHE A 92 42.48 -11.66 33.57
C PHE A 92 42.86 -12.90 34.37
N SER A 93 42.26 -13.10 35.54
CA SER A 93 42.47 -14.27 36.40
C SER A 93 41.51 -15.39 36.01
N SER A 94 41.94 -16.31 35.14
CA SER A 94 41.12 -17.42 34.66
C SER A 94 40.76 -18.47 35.73
N ILE A 95 41.46 -18.47 36.87
CA ILE A 95 41.19 -19.32 38.03
C ILE A 95 41.35 -18.48 39.30
N VAL A 96 40.39 -18.58 40.23
CA VAL A 96 40.45 -18.00 41.57
C VAL A 96 39.92 -19.00 42.59
N THR A 97 40.65 -19.21 43.68
CA THR A 97 40.23 -20.11 44.77
C THR A 97 39.22 -19.42 45.69
N PHE A 98 38.09 -20.06 45.93
CA PHE A 98 37.13 -19.71 46.98
C PHE A 98 37.59 -20.33 48.30
N PRO A 99 37.89 -19.54 49.36
CA PRO A 99 38.43 -20.09 50.60
C PRO A 99 37.39 -20.82 51.45
N LYS A 100 37.83 -21.88 52.13
CA LYS A 100 37.05 -22.57 53.15
C LYS A 100 36.62 -21.63 54.27
N GLY A 101 35.35 -21.74 54.67
CA GLY A 101 34.75 -20.98 55.76
C GLY A 101 34.15 -19.63 55.32
N GLU A 102 34.42 -19.19 54.10
CA GLU A 102 33.85 -17.94 53.57
C GLU A 102 32.41 -18.13 53.09
N LYS A 103 31.66 -17.02 53.11
CA LYS A 103 30.31 -16.91 52.53
C LYS A 103 30.29 -16.23 51.16
N GLN A 104 31.32 -15.44 50.83
CA GLN A 104 31.40 -14.71 49.57
C GLN A 104 32.84 -14.38 49.20
N ILE A 105 33.11 -14.26 47.90
CA ILE A 105 34.31 -13.58 47.37
C ILE A 105 33.89 -12.54 46.33
N GLN A 106 34.70 -11.50 46.16
CA GLN A 106 34.61 -10.56 45.05
C GLN A 106 35.87 -10.69 44.20
N VAL A 107 35.72 -10.91 42.90
CA VAL A 107 36.81 -10.94 41.92
C VAL A 107 36.70 -9.72 41.02
N ASP A 108 37.81 -9.04 40.79
CA ASP A 108 37.89 -7.80 40.01
C ASP A 108 38.61 -8.04 38.69
N PHE A 109 37.94 -7.74 37.57
CA PHE A 109 38.45 -7.87 36.21
C PHE A 109 38.52 -6.48 35.57
N PRO A 110 39.67 -5.78 35.68
CA PRO A 110 39.86 -4.47 35.06
C PRO A 110 39.86 -4.59 33.53
N VAL A 111 39.05 -3.78 32.86
CA VAL A 111 39.07 -3.60 31.41
C VAL A 111 40.31 -2.79 31.03
N LYS A 112 40.97 -3.19 29.94
CA LYS A 112 42.13 -2.48 29.38
C LYS A 112 41.93 -0.98 29.30
N THR A 113 42.94 -0.22 29.72
CA THR A 113 42.91 1.25 29.72
C THR A 113 43.12 1.88 28.34
N SER A 114 43.57 1.10 27.35
CA SER A 114 43.77 1.55 25.98
C SER A 114 43.78 0.37 24.99
N GLY A 115 43.70 0.67 23.69
CA GLY A 115 43.89 -0.32 22.62
C GLY A 115 42.64 -1.13 22.23
N LEU A 116 41.49 -0.90 22.86
CA LEU A 116 40.21 -1.41 22.37
C LEU A 116 39.70 -0.52 21.22
N VAL A 117 39.04 -1.13 20.24
CA VAL A 117 38.45 -0.44 19.08
C VAL A 117 37.06 -1.04 18.83
N GLY A 118 36.03 -0.21 18.80
CA GLY A 118 34.65 -0.66 18.64
C GLY A 118 34.13 -1.40 19.87
N THR A 119 33.31 -2.42 19.63
CA THR A 119 32.54 -3.15 20.65
C THR A 119 32.74 -4.65 20.52
N THR A 120 32.97 -5.33 21.64
CA THR A 120 32.96 -6.78 21.77
C THR A 120 31.82 -7.20 22.70
N THR A 121 30.89 -8.02 22.19
CA THR A 121 29.86 -8.68 23.00
C THR A 121 30.33 -10.10 23.34
N MET A 122 30.20 -10.51 24.60
CA MET A 122 30.71 -11.80 25.08
C MET A 122 29.83 -12.43 26.15
N GLU A 123 29.90 -13.75 26.24
CA GLU A 123 29.41 -14.53 27.36
C GLU A 123 30.52 -14.63 28.41
N PHE A 124 30.30 -14.05 29.60
CA PHE A 124 31.18 -14.19 30.75
C PHE A 124 30.65 -15.32 31.64
N VAL A 125 31.48 -16.35 31.85
CA VAL A 125 31.10 -17.59 32.53
C VAL A 125 32.01 -17.84 33.73
N ALA A 126 31.40 -18.18 34.86
CA ALA A 126 32.07 -18.71 36.05
C ALA A 126 31.60 -20.14 36.35
N PHE A 127 32.54 -21.04 36.65
CA PHE A 127 32.25 -22.45 36.91
C PHE A 127 33.12 -22.98 38.05
N ALA A 128 32.53 -23.74 38.98
CA ALA A 128 33.25 -24.47 40.03
C ALA A 128 32.99 -25.98 39.88
N ARG A 129 34.04 -26.79 39.85
CA ARG A 129 33.93 -28.22 39.57
C ARG A 129 33.22 -28.94 40.73
N GLY A 130 32.09 -29.58 40.45
CA GLY A 130 31.30 -30.33 41.44
C GLY A 130 30.20 -29.50 42.14
N TYR A 131 30.19 -28.18 41.94
CA TYR A 131 29.20 -27.27 42.51
C TYR A 131 28.19 -26.80 41.46
N LYS A 132 26.95 -26.58 41.86
CA LYS A 132 25.93 -25.94 41.03
C LYS A 132 25.94 -24.44 41.30
N MET A 133 26.24 -23.64 40.26
CA MET A 133 26.25 -22.18 40.35
C MET A 133 25.08 -21.57 39.55
N ALA A 134 24.20 -20.88 40.24
CA ALA A 134 23.14 -20.05 39.66
C ALA A 134 23.74 -18.80 39.00
N ASN A 135 23.12 -18.36 37.89
CA ASN A 135 23.58 -17.21 37.08
C ASN A 135 25.05 -17.30 36.63
N SER A 136 25.58 -18.52 36.50
CA SER A 136 26.97 -18.83 36.11
C SER A 136 27.39 -18.34 34.73
N SER A 137 26.44 -17.89 33.89
CA SER A 137 26.70 -17.21 32.62
C SER A 137 25.97 -15.86 32.61
N GLN A 138 26.66 -14.81 32.13
CA GLN A 138 26.13 -13.48 31.91
C GLN A 138 26.63 -12.92 30.57
N GLY A 139 25.70 -12.51 29.71
CA GLY A 139 26.04 -11.72 28.52
C GLY A 139 26.45 -10.29 28.93
N ILE A 140 27.65 -9.87 28.52
CA ILE A 140 28.21 -8.54 28.75
C ILE A 140 28.77 -7.93 27.45
N LYS A 141 28.96 -6.60 27.48
CA LYS A 141 29.51 -5.79 26.39
C LYS A 141 30.74 -5.04 26.89
N VAL A 142 31.84 -5.07 26.15
CA VAL A 142 33.05 -4.27 26.43
C VAL A 142 33.36 -3.44 25.19
N SER A 143 33.66 -2.16 25.36
CA SER A 143 33.75 -1.21 24.25
C SER A 143 34.86 -0.18 24.44
N ASP A 144 35.24 0.53 23.37
CA ASP A 144 36.12 1.70 23.48
C ASP A 144 35.42 2.87 24.19
N TYR A 145 34.16 3.12 23.85
CA TYR A 145 33.28 4.14 24.42
C TYR A 145 31.86 3.61 24.64
N TYR A 146 31.09 4.31 25.49
CA TYR A 146 29.64 4.17 25.59
C TYR A 146 28.99 4.88 24.40
N ARG A 147 28.96 4.17 23.28
CA ARG A 147 28.51 4.69 21.99
C ARG A 147 27.00 4.89 21.95
N ILE A 148 26.57 5.91 21.22
CA ILE A 148 25.15 6.18 20.95
C ILE A 148 24.72 5.41 19.71
N SER A 149 23.69 4.59 19.81
CA SER A 149 23.01 3.96 18.68
C SER A 149 21.73 4.71 18.33
N MET A 150 21.35 4.66 17.05
CA MET A 150 20.06 5.13 16.54
C MET A 150 19.39 3.97 15.81
N SER A 151 18.10 3.77 16.05
CA SER A 151 17.28 2.76 15.35
C SER A 151 15.86 3.25 15.13
N LEU A 152 15.08 2.52 14.34
CA LEU A 152 13.63 2.69 14.31
C LEU A 152 12.98 1.91 15.49
N GLU A 153 11.84 2.39 15.98
CA GLU A 153 11.03 1.66 16.95
C GLU A 153 10.33 0.46 16.30
N ASN A 154 10.44 -0.72 16.92
CA ASN A 154 9.78 -1.97 16.51
C ASN A 154 10.03 -2.40 15.05
N ASN A 155 11.11 -1.90 14.44
CA ASN A 155 11.45 -2.13 13.05
C ASN A 155 12.96 -2.38 12.96
N THR A 156 13.34 -3.66 12.88
CA THR A 156 14.74 -4.11 12.85
C THR A 156 15.34 -4.11 11.46
N GLU A 157 14.51 -4.05 10.42
CA GLU A 157 14.91 -4.10 9.01
C GLU A 157 15.07 -2.69 8.42
N ASN A 158 14.63 -1.66 9.16
CA ASN A 158 14.52 -0.26 8.73
C ASN A 158 13.69 -0.07 7.44
N VAL A 159 12.67 -0.91 7.23
CA VAL A 159 11.78 -0.86 6.06
C VAL A 159 10.50 -0.09 6.40
N VAL A 160 10.17 0.95 5.65
CA VAL A 160 8.97 1.79 5.89
C VAL A 160 8.30 2.05 4.54
N THR A 161 7.02 1.72 4.41
CA THR A 161 6.27 2.03 3.18
C THR A 161 6.07 3.53 3.01
N GLU A 162 6.02 3.98 1.76
CA GLU A 162 5.69 5.36 1.43
C GLU A 162 4.33 5.79 2.04
N GLY A 163 4.22 7.05 2.47
CA GLY A 163 3.11 7.53 3.31
C GLY A 163 3.11 6.99 4.76
N GLY A 164 3.95 6.00 5.04
CA GLY A 164 4.10 5.34 6.34
C GLY A 164 4.84 6.17 7.38
N LYS A 165 4.83 5.69 8.62
CA LYS A 165 5.36 6.40 9.80
C LYS A 165 6.37 5.56 10.57
N PHE A 166 7.39 6.22 11.10
CA PHE A 166 8.40 5.63 11.98
C PHE A 166 8.70 6.52 13.19
N VAL A 167 9.33 5.95 14.21
CA VAL A 167 9.83 6.69 15.40
C VAL A 167 11.30 6.39 15.54
N LEU A 168 12.13 7.42 15.65
CA LEU A 168 13.56 7.30 15.93
C LEU A 168 13.79 7.04 17.41
N VAL A 169 14.72 6.14 17.72
CA VAL A 169 15.10 5.78 19.09
C VAL A 169 16.62 5.90 19.22
N ALA A 170 17.09 6.86 20.02
CA ALA A 170 18.49 6.97 20.39
C ALA A 170 18.73 6.23 21.73
N LYS A 171 19.82 5.46 21.82
CA LYS A 171 20.19 4.68 23.01
C LYS A 171 21.69 4.77 23.32
N VAL A 172 22.03 4.70 24.60
CA VAL A 172 23.39 4.55 25.13
C VAL A 172 23.36 3.52 26.26
N ASP A 173 24.37 2.65 26.37
CA ASP A 173 24.30 1.51 27.30
C ASP A 173 24.34 1.92 28.79
N LYS A 174 24.96 3.07 29.10
CA LYS A 174 25.08 3.63 30.46
C LYS A 174 24.62 5.09 30.49
N PRO A 175 23.87 5.53 31.52
CA PRO A 175 23.45 6.92 31.63
C PRO A 175 24.63 7.89 31.69
N SER A 176 24.54 8.98 30.95
CA SER A 176 25.50 10.09 31.02
C SER A 176 25.15 11.06 32.15
N SER A 177 26.19 11.68 32.73
CA SER A 177 26.08 12.79 33.69
C SER A 177 25.76 14.15 33.02
N VAL A 178 25.86 14.22 31.69
CA VAL A 178 25.48 15.38 30.87
C VAL A 178 24.49 14.97 29.77
N PRO A 179 23.59 15.86 29.29
CA PRO A 179 22.71 15.55 28.17
C PRO A 179 23.53 15.18 26.92
N LEU A 180 23.15 14.09 26.26
CA LEU A 180 23.76 13.68 24.99
C LEU A 180 22.83 14.08 23.86
N GLU A 181 23.31 14.88 22.92
CA GLU A 181 22.54 15.35 21.77
C GLU A 181 23.04 14.68 20.49
N VAL A 182 22.10 14.16 19.70
CA VAL A 182 22.36 13.66 18.35
C VAL A 182 21.74 14.62 17.35
N THR A 183 22.57 15.28 16.55
CA THR A 183 22.11 15.98 15.34
C THR A 183 21.73 14.95 14.29
N ILE A 184 20.59 15.17 13.65
CA ILE A 184 20.03 14.33 12.58
C ILE A 184 19.89 15.20 11.34
N THR A 185 20.38 14.73 10.19
CA THR A 185 20.32 15.50 8.94
C THR A 185 20.07 14.54 7.78
N PRO A 186 19.00 14.71 6.98
CA PRO A 186 18.85 13.99 5.72
C PRO A 186 20.10 14.10 4.85
N LYS A 187 20.32 13.14 3.96
CA LYS A 187 21.27 13.31 2.87
C LYS A 187 20.77 14.42 1.93
N GLU A 188 21.71 15.14 1.33
CA GLU A 188 21.44 16.26 0.43
C GLU A 188 20.48 15.85 -0.70
N GLY A 189 19.38 16.59 -0.84
CA GLY A 189 18.28 16.31 -1.78
C GLY A 189 17.14 15.45 -1.23
N GLU A 190 17.27 14.89 -0.02
CA GLU A 190 16.23 14.07 0.63
C GLU A 190 15.42 14.87 1.68
N GLU A 191 15.70 16.16 1.88
CA GLU A 191 15.05 17.00 2.89
C GLU A 191 13.53 17.12 2.66
N GLY A 192 13.11 17.10 1.40
CA GLY A 192 11.71 17.14 1.00
C GLY A 192 10.92 15.88 1.36
N ARG A 193 11.58 14.73 1.56
CA ARG A 193 10.95 13.39 1.68
C ARG A 193 10.28 13.11 3.03
N TYR A 194 10.47 13.96 4.04
CA TYR A 194 9.98 13.73 5.39
C TYR A 194 9.01 14.81 5.88
N ASP A 195 8.07 14.41 6.74
CA ASP A 195 7.32 15.31 7.63
C ASP A 195 7.62 15.01 9.09
N ASN A 196 7.80 16.07 9.88
CA ASN A 196 8.09 16.05 11.32
C ASN A 196 9.41 15.36 11.74
N LEU A 197 10.38 15.23 10.82
CA LEU A 197 11.73 14.77 11.16
C LEU A 197 12.41 15.79 12.11
N PRO A 198 12.83 15.40 13.33
CA PRO A 198 13.55 16.31 14.23
C PRO A 198 14.99 16.51 13.76
N SER A 199 15.49 17.74 13.81
CA SER A 199 16.90 18.08 13.54
C SER A 199 17.86 17.62 14.66
N THR A 200 17.34 17.41 15.87
CA THR A 200 18.09 17.02 17.06
C THR A 200 17.28 16.10 17.95
N LEU A 201 17.94 15.10 18.56
CA LEU A 201 17.34 14.23 19.55
C LEU A 201 18.25 14.11 20.78
N THR A 202 17.75 14.47 21.97
CA THR A 202 18.56 14.59 23.20
C THR A 202 18.21 13.50 24.21
N ILE A 203 19.18 12.65 24.58
CA ILE A 203 19.07 11.73 25.72
C ILE A 203 19.29 12.55 27.01
N PRO A 204 18.30 12.64 27.92
CA PRO A 204 18.45 13.42 29.16
C PRO A 204 19.47 12.80 30.13
N VAL A 205 20.01 13.63 31.04
CA VAL A 205 20.86 13.17 32.15
C VAL A 205 20.17 12.04 32.92
N GLY A 206 20.92 10.98 33.24
CA GLY A 206 20.39 9.83 33.98
C GLY A 206 19.45 8.92 33.18
N ARG A 207 19.26 9.15 31.87
CA ARG A 207 18.54 8.24 30.97
C ARG A 207 19.51 7.51 30.03
N THR A 208 19.11 6.32 29.59
CA THR A 208 19.80 5.51 28.57
C THR A 208 19.15 5.59 27.19
N SER A 209 17.96 6.20 27.07
CA SER A 209 17.26 6.30 25.79
C SER A 209 16.26 7.45 25.72
N VAL A 210 15.92 7.83 24.50
CA VAL A 210 14.87 8.79 24.15
C VAL A 210 14.23 8.37 22.81
N LYS A 211 13.00 8.81 22.56
CA LYS A 211 12.28 8.61 21.29
C LYS A 211 11.89 9.95 20.68
N SER A 212 11.83 10.02 19.35
CA SER A 212 11.20 11.14 18.65
C SER A 212 9.67 11.08 18.73
N ALA A 213 9.00 12.12 18.21
CA ALA A 213 7.64 11.96 17.72
C ALA A 213 7.60 11.07 16.46
N ALA A 214 6.41 10.69 15.99
CA ALA A 214 6.27 9.98 14.73
C ALA A 214 6.67 10.88 13.53
N VAL A 215 7.61 10.39 12.74
CA VAL A 215 8.04 10.96 11.46
C VAL A 215 7.27 10.25 10.34
N THR A 216 6.81 10.98 9.34
CA THR A 216 6.14 10.41 8.15
C THR A 216 7.11 10.46 6.96
N ILE A 217 7.18 9.40 6.15
CA ILE A 217 7.74 9.48 4.80
C ILE A 217 6.64 10.00 3.89
N LYS A 218 6.89 11.10 3.16
CA LYS A 218 5.89 11.66 2.26
C LYS A 218 5.63 10.73 1.09
N GLN A 219 4.38 10.66 0.67
CA GLN A 219 3.98 10.03 -0.58
C GLN A 219 4.29 10.96 -1.75
N ASP A 220 5.02 10.50 -2.76
CA ASP A 220 5.25 11.22 -4.01
C ASP A 220 4.22 10.88 -5.10
N TYR A 221 3.49 9.76 -4.94
CA TYR A 221 2.44 9.28 -5.84
C TYR A 221 2.96 8.88 -7.24
N GLU A 222 4.26 8.63 -7.38
CA GLU A 222 4.94 8.22 -8.60
C GLU A 222 5.55 6.82 -8.42
N MET A 223 5.50 5.98 -9.47
CA MET A 223 6.16 4.66 -9.45
C MET A 223 7.69 4.84 -9.58
N THR A 224 8.33 5.20 -8.47
CA THR A 224 9.77 5.49 -8.38
C THR A 224 10.62 4.27 -8.01
N GLY A 225 9.98 3.21 -7.50
CA GLY A 225 10.63 2.02 -6.96
C GLY A 225 11.24 2.25 -5.56
N ASP A 226 11.61 1.17 -4.89
CA ASP A 226 12.15 1.22 -3.53
C ASP A 226 13.40 2.11 -3.43
N LEU A 227 13.38 3.08 -2.49
CA LEU A 227 14.46 4.05 -2.28
C LEU A 227 15.23 3.78 -1.00
N GLN A 228 16.55 3.99 -1.04
CA GLN A 228 17.42 3.98 0.14
C GLN A 228 17.63 5.41 0.64
N LEU A 229 16.84 5.81 1.64
CA LEU A 229 16.94 7.13 2.27
C LEU A 229 17.98 7.10 3.40
N VAL A 230 18.73 8.19 3.58
CA VAL A 230 19.87 8.24 4.52
C VAL A 230 19.75 9.41 5.49
N LEU A 231 19.76 9.10 6.78
CA LEU A 231 19.88 10.08 7.86
C LEU A 231 21.31 10.08 8.39
N ASN A 232 22.03 11.19 8.21
CA ASN A 232 23.34 11.42 8.80
C ASN A 232 23.19 11.78 10.29
N LEU A 233 24.08 11.25 11.13
CA LEU A 233 23.98 11.28 12.58
C LEU A 233 25.29 11.77 13.21
N LYS A 234 25.20 12.74 14.12
CA LYS A 234 26.36 13.29 14.83
C LYS A 234 26.08 13.49 16.31
N SER A 235 26.87 12.85 17.16
CA SER A 235 26.88 13.10 18.61
C SER A 235 27.60 14.41 18.93
N ASN A 236 27.09 15.16 19.92
CA ASN A 236 27.76 16.31 20.51
C ASN A 236 28.94 15.95 21.43
N SER A 237 29.08 14.67 21.81
CA SER A 237 30.06 14.18 22.79
C SER A 237 31.12 13.29 22.13
N SER A 238 32.39 13.68 22.22
CA SER A 238 33.52 12.83 21.84
C SER A 238 33.70 11.61 22.77
N SER A 239 33.15 11.67 23.99
CA SER A 239 33.16 10.57 24.96
C SER A 239 32.01 9.58 24.73
N ASN A 240 31.01 9.97 23.96
CA ASN A 240 29.87 9.14 23.55
C ASN A 240 29.65 9.28 22.03
N PRO A 241 30.61 8.85 21.20
CA PRO A 241 30.49 8.92 19.76
C PRO A 241 29.38 8.00 19.25
N MET A 242 28.90 8.21 18.02
CA MET A 242 27.92 7.31 17.42
C MET A 242 28.51 5.91 17.19
N THR A 243 27.65 4.89 17.21
CA THR A 243 27.99 3.53 16.72
C THR A 243 28.12 3.51 15.20
N ALA A 244 27.23 4.20 14.49
CA ALA A 244 27.27 4.40 13.05
C ALA A 244 27.02 5.88 12.72
N PRO A 245 27.72 6.48 11.74
CA PRO A 245 27.57 7.89 11.38
C PRO A 245 26.30 8.18 10.56
N ALA A 246 25.57 7.15 10.14
CA ALA A 246 24.32 7.27 9.41
C ALA A 246 23.37 6.11 9.74
N LEU A 247 22.08 6.33 9.52
CA LEU A 247 21.01 5.34 9.50
C LEU A 247 20.38 5.34 8.11
N THR A 248 20.38 4.19 7.45
CA THR A 248 19.69 3.99 6.18
C THR A 248 18.31 3.38 6.43
N ILE A 249 17.30 3.89 5.72
CA ILE A 249 15.91 3.46 5.76
C ILE A 249 15.52 3.05 4.35
N THR A 250 15.03 1.82 4.18
CA THR A 250 14.43 1.36 2.92
C THR A 250 13.00 1.88 2.87
N MET A 251 12.73 2.82 1.96
CA MET A 251 11.38 3.21 1.61
C MET A 251 10.84 2.21 0.59
N THR A 252 9.73 1.51 0.89
CA THR A 252 9.05 0.72 -0.15
C THR A 252 8.06 1.60 -0.89
N ASP A 253 8.18 1.66 -2.21
CA ASP A 253 7.25 2.39 -3.07
C ASP A 253 5.88 1.68 -3.06
N LEU A 254 4.82 2.43 -2.74
CA LEU A 254 3.46 1.89 -2.64
C LEU A 254 2.89 1.58 -4.03
N GLU A 255 3.21 2.40 -5.03
CA GLU A 255 2.79 2.26 -6.42
C GLU A 255 3.52 1.10 -7.10
N SER A 256 4.79 0.81 -6.75
CA SER A 256 5.50 -0.40 -7.20
C SER A 256 5.00 -1.71 -6.59
N MET A 257 4.11 -1.68 -5.59
CA MET A 257 3.39 -2.86 -5.11
C MET A 257 2.11 -3.18 -5.91
N ALA A 258 1.72 -2.31 -6.85
CA ALA A 258 0.53 -2.52 -7.69
C ALA A 258 0.79 -3.50 -8.85
N ASP A 259 -0.30 -4.06 -9.37
CA ASP A 259 -0.29 -4.90 -10.58
C ASP A 259 0.25 -4.11 -11.78
N PRO A 260 1.32 -4.54 -12.47
CA PRO A 260 1.90 -3.79 -13.59
C PRO A 260 0.90 -3.59 -14.75
N ASP A 261 -0.05 -4.52 -14.93
CA ASP A 261 -1.08 -4.44 -15.97
C ASP A 261 -2.05 -3.26 -15.74
N LEU A 262 -2.07 -2.69 -14.53
CA LEU A 262 -2.86 -1.51 -14.14
C LEU A 262 -2.37 -0.25 -14.86
N TYR A 263 -1.11 -0.23 -15.31
CA TYR A 263 -0.45 0.92 -15.92
C TYR A 263 -0.13 0.73 -17.41
N ASP A 264 -0.37 -0.46 -17.96
CA ASP A 264 -0.11 -0.77 -19.37
C ASP A 264 -1.41 -1.06 -20.13
N MET A 265 -1.87 -0.09 -20.91
CA MET A 265 -3.04 -0.24 -21.78
C MET A 265 -2.85 -1.26 -22.93
N THR A 266 -1.61 -1.68 -23.25
CA THR A 266 -1.35 -2.68 -24.31
C THR A 266 -1.87 -4.07 -23.95
N THR A 267 -2.05 -4.33 -22.65
CA THR A 267 -2.70 -5.53 -22.12
C THR A 267 -4.15 -5.68 -22.60
N VAL A 268 -4.88 -4.57 -22.78
CA VAL A 268 -6.26 -4.58 -23.31
C VAL A 268 -6.27 -4.60 -24.84
N TYR A 269 -5.38 -3.83 -25.49
CA TYR A 269 -5.24 -3.78 -26.94
C TYR A 269 -3.77 -3.75 -27.31
N GLU A 270 -3.27 -4.73 -28.09
CA GLU A 270 -1.87 -4.72 -28.57
C GLU A 270 -1.46 -3.39 -29.22
N ASN A 271 -2.42 -2.69 -29.85
CA ASN A 271 -2.31 -1.30 -30.25
C ASN A 271 -3.49 -0.45 -29.70
N PRO A 272 -3.33 0.26 -28.57
CA PRO A 272 -4.39 1.10 -27.98
C PRO A 272 -4.74 2.34 -28.81
N ASN A 273 -3.97 2.66 -29.85
CA ASN A 273 -4.17 3.80 -30.75
C ASN A 273 -4.82 3.40 -32.08
N ILE A 274 -5.13 2.11 -32.29
CA ILE A 274 -5.81 1.68 -33.51
C ILE A 274 -7.25 2.21 -33.55
N MET A 275 -7.57 2.91 -34.63
CA MET A 275 -8.89 3.46 -34.86
C MET A 275 -9.81 2.38 -35.41
N PHE A 276 -11.04 2.29 -34.90
CA PHE A 276 -12.04 1.38 -35.43
C PHE A 276 -12.82 2.06 -36.55
N VAL A 277 -12.89 1.43 -37.72
CA VAL A 277 -13.58 1.98 -38.89
C VAL A 277 -14.53 0.96 -39.51
N SER A 278 -15.62 1.46 -40.09
CA SER A 278 -16.64 0.68 -40.79
C SER A 278 -16.61 0.91 -42.32
N TYR A 279 -15.88 1.93 -42.77
CA TYR A 279 -15.66 2.29 -44.18
C TYR A 279 -14.32 3.03 -44.35
N ASP A 280 -13.93 3.25 -45.60
CA ASP A 280 -12.72 4.00 -45.96
C ASP A 280 -13.07 5.47 -46.23
N ASP A 281 -12.35 6.41 -45.61
CA ASP A 281 -12.48 7.88 -45.76
C ASP A 281 -11.07 8.49 -45.82
N ASP A 282 -10.89 9.56 -46.60
CA ASP A 282 -9.60 10.24 -46.79
C ASP A 282 -8.97 10.73 -45.47
N TRP A 283 -9.77 11.04 -44.44
CA TRP A 283 -9.28 11.44 -43.11
C TRP A 283 -8.46 10.35 -42.38
N PHE A 284 -8.67 9.09 -42.75
CA PHE A 284 -7.88 7.96 -42.23
C PHE A 284 -6.54 7.76 -42.95
N THR A 285 -6.26 8.50 -44.03
CA THR A 285 -5.05 8.32 -44.84
C THR A 285 -3.78 8.51 -44.00
N GLY A 286 -2.93 7.48 -43.95
CA GLY A 286 -1.69 7.50 -43.17
C GLY A 286 -1.86 7.26 -41.67
N LYS A 287 -3.08 6.96 -41.21
CA LYS A 287 -3.38 6.51 -39.83
C LYS A 287 -3.61 5.00 -39.81
N GLU A 288 -3.47 4.39 -38.64
CA GLU A 288 -3.68 2.94 -38.46
C GLU A 288 -5.13 2.64 -38.10
N THR A 289 -5.75 1.74 -38.85
CA THR A 289 -7.20 1.43 -38.76
C THR A 289 -7.47 -0.07 -38.75
N ALA A 290 -8.40 -0.52 -37.91
CA ALA A 290 -8.99 -1.84 -37.97
C ALA A 290 -10.44 -1.76 -38.50
N LYS A 291 -10.79 -2.61 -39.46
CA LYS A 291 -12.19 -2.78 -39.88
C LYS A 291 -12.91 -3.69 -38.89
N MET A 292 -13.99 -3.19 -38.29
CA MET A 292 -14.72 -3.87 -37.22
C MET A 292 -16.21 -3.97 -37.54
N ASP A 293 -16.73 -5.19 -37.55
CA ASP A 293 -18.15 -5.51 -37.75
C ASP A 293 -18.79 -6.09 -36.48
N GLU A 294 -20.11 -5.91 -36.30
CA GLU A 294 -20.88 -6.51 -35.20
C GLU A 294 -20.69 -8.04 -35.17
N GLY A 295 -20.25 -8.57 -34.02
CA GLY A 295 -19.90 -9.98 -33.82
C GLY A 295 -18.41 -10.32 -33.96
N THR A 296 -17.56 -9.40 -34.41
CA THR A 296 -16.09 -9.59 -34.45
C THR A 296 -15.54 -9.85 -33.05
N ALA A 297 -14.61 -10.79 -32.87
CA ALA A 297 -13.99 -11.03 -31.55
C ALA A 297 -13.23 -9.78 -31.07
N HIS A 298 -13.17 -9.57 -29.76
CA HIS A 298 -12.31 -8.54 -29.17
C HIS A 298 -10.83 -8.74 -29.62
N PRO A 299 -10.05 -7.68 -29.93
CA PRO A 299 -8.71 -7.83 -30.50
C PRO A 299 -7.69 -8.55 -29.60
N ASN A 300 -7.67 -8.27 -28.29
CA ASN A 300 -6.94 -9.10 -27.33
C ASN A 300 -7.52 -10.53 -27.34
N ALA A 301 -6.66 -11.53 -27.49
CA ALA A 301 -7.06 -12.93 -27.69
C ALA A 301 -7.79 -13.57 -26.49
N GLU A 302 -7.46 -13.19 -25.26
CA GLU A 302 -8.12 -13.72 -24.05
C GLU A 302 -9.53 -13.14 -23.93
N LEU A 303 -9.68 -11.82 -24.05
CA LEU A 303 -10.97 -11.14 -24.09
C LEU A 303 -11.80 -11.62 -25.30
N GLY A 304 -11.18 -11.85 -26.45
CA GLY A 304 -11.83 -12.30 -27.69
C GLY A 304 -12.43 -13.70 -27.61
N SER A 305 -12.05 -14.50 -26.60
CA SER A 305 -12.69 -15.79 -26.31
C SER A 305 -14.11 -15.65 -25.74
N GLN A 306 -14.42 -14.51 -25.11
CA GLN A 306 -15.67 -14.24 -24.38
C GLN A 306 -16.47 -13.08 -24.99
N TRP A 307 -15.78 -12.04 -25.46
CA TRP A 307 -16.34 -10.74 -25.84
C TRP A 307 -16.30 -10.52 -27.35
N LYS A 308 -17.45 -10.13 -27.91
CA LYS A 308 -17.66 -9.84 -29.34
C LYS A 308 -18.13 -8.40 -29.51
N PHE A 309 -17.63 -7.70 -30.51
CA PHE A 309 -17.91 -6.30 -30.80
C PHE A 309 -19.40 -6.07 -31.07
N ASP A 310 -19.99 -5.05 -30.43
CA ASP A 310 -21.39 -4.65 -30.61
C ASP A 310 -21.50 -3.27 -31.28
N TYR A 311 -20.72 -2.29 -30.79
CA TYR A 311 -20.71 -0.93 -31.30
C TYR A 311 -19.46 -0.15 -30.84
N ALA A 312 -19.12 0.93 -31.54
CA ALA A 312 -18.15 1.92 -31.07
C ALA A 312 -18.70 3.34 -31.22
N ILE A 313 -18.24 4.25 -30.37
CA ILE A 313 -18.38 5.69 -30.52
C ILE A 313 -16.94 6.21 -30.62
N GLU A 314 -16.47 6.34 -31.86
CA GLU A 314 -15.18 6.92 -32.18
C GLU A 314 -15.38 8.41 -32.52
N PHE A 315 -14.56 9.31 -31.98
CA PHE A 315 -14.76 10.76 -32.13
C PHE A 315 -14.09 11.36 -33.38
N HIS A 316 -13.78 10.52 -34.37
CA HIS A 316 -13.09 10.89 -35.60
C HIS A 316 -13.85 11.93 -36.44
N LYS A 317 -13.15 12.99 -36.86
CA LYS A 317 -13.69 14.13 -37.61
C LYS A 317 -13.68 13.87 -39.13
N ASN A 318 -14.46 12.90 -39.59
CA ASN A 318 -14.57 12.58 -41.01
C ASN A 318 -15.76 13.29 -41.69
N SER A 319 -15.90 13.09 -43.01
CA SER A 319 -16.87 13.80 -43.85
C SER A 319 -18.34 13.45 -43.56
N THR A 320 -18.60 12.34 -42.84
CA THR A 320 -19.92 11.73 -42.69
C THR A 320 -20.31 11.45 -41.22
N SER A 321 -19.38 11.56 -40.26
CA SER A 321 -19.58 11.17 -38.85
C SER A 321 -20.47 12.14 -38.08
N GLY A 322 -21.74 11.75 -37.94
CA GLY A 322 -22.70 12.36 -37.03
C GLY A 322 -22.69 11.76 -35.62
N ASP A 323 -21.74 10.90 -35.25
CA ASP A 323 -21.83 10.05 -34.05
C ASP A 323 -21.79 10.83 -32.73
N TYR A 324 -20.98 11.87 -32.63
CA TYR A 324 -21.05 12.78 -31.47
C TYR A 324 -22.39 13.56 -31.41
N GLN A 325 -23.11 13.71 -32.53
CA GLN A 325 -24.45 14.31 -32.58
C GLN A 325 -25.54 13.31 -32.14
N LYS A 326 -25.22 12.02 -32.02
CA LYS A 326 -26.08 10.98 -31.43
C LYS A 326 -25.97 10.96 -29.90
N LEU A 327 -25.10 11.78 -29.30
CA LEU A 327 -24.93 11.91 -27.86
C LEU A 327 -25.90 12.93 -27.26
N GLY A 328 -26.23 12.72 -25.98
CA GLY A 328 -27.19 13.56 -25.27
C GLY A 328 -26.56 14.59 -24.36
N ASN A 329 -27.06 15.82 -24.36
CA ASN A 329 -26.75 16.78 -23.31
C ASN A 329 -27.40 16.33 -21.98
N ALA A 330 -26.57 16.08 -20.95
CA ALA A 330 -27.00 15.57 -19.65
C ALA A 330 -27.36 16.68 -18.65
N THR A 331 -28.23 17.62 -19.06
CA THR A 331 -28.67 18.72 -18.19
C THR A 331 -29.32 18.24 -16.89
N ASP A 332 -29.95 17.06 -16.90
CA ASP A 332 -30.59 16.43 -15.74
C ASP A 332 -29.60 15.67 -14.82
N ALA A 333 -28.38 15.41 -15.26
CA ALA A 333 -27.35 14.82 -14.40
C ALA A 333 -26.83 15.83 -13.35
N ASN A 334 -27.08 17.13 -13.59
CA ASN A 334 -26.72 18.23 -12.69
C ASN A 334 -27.90 18.61 -11.79
N ARG A 335 -27.61 18.92 -10.52
CA ARG A 335 -28.60 19.17 -9.47
C ARG A 335 -28.37 20.46 -8.68
N GLY A 336 -27.43 21.32 -9.10
CA GLY A 336 -27.07 22.56 -8.41
C GLY A 336 -27.11 23.80 -9.32
N ASN A 337 -27.26 24.98 -8.72
CA ASN A 337 -27.27 26.27 -9.44
C ASN A 337 -25.86 26.82 -9.77
N VAL A 338 -24.82 26.26 -9.13
CA VAL A 338 -23.45 26.81 -9.09
C VAL A 338 -22.57 26.32 -10.23
N LEU A 339 -22.75 25.07 -10.66
CA LEU A 339 -22.18 24.51 -11.89
C LEU A 339 -23.33 24.37 -12.88
N LYS A 340 -23.14 24.77 -14.14
CA LYS A 340 -24.14 24.63 -15.22
C LYS A 340 -23.67 23.64 -16.28
N ILE A 341 -24.62 22.98 -16.94
CA ILE A 341 -24.33 22.14 -18.10
C ILE A 341 -24.64 22.91 -19.39
N ASP A 342 -23.62 23.15 -20.21
CA ASP A 342 -23.76 23.67 -21.57
C ASP A 342 -22.81 22.93 -22.51
N TRP A 343 -23.33 21.87 -23.15
CA TRP A 343 -22.61 21.09 -24.16
C TRP A 343 -21.93 21.99 -25.21
N THR A 344 -22.63 23.03 -25.69
CA THR A 344 -22.20 23.83 -26.84
C THR A 344 -20.95 24.65 -26.57
N LYS A 345 -20.71 25.00 -25.31
CA LYS A 345 -19.52 25.76 -24.87
C LYS A 345 -18.40 24.86 -24.37
N TYR A 346 -18.75 23.76 -23.70
CA TYR A 346 -17.83 23.01 -22.83
C TYR A 346 -17.59 21.56 -23.28
N ALA A 347 -18.17 21.13 -24.40
CA ALA A 347 -17.76 19.92 -25.11
C ALA A 347 -17.36 20.26 -26.55
N LYS A 348 -16.21 19.74 -26.99
CA LYS A 348 -15.76 19.85 -28.38
C LYS A 348 -15.09 18.55 -28.81
N VAL A 349 -15.39 18.11 -30.04
CA VAL A 349 -14.58 17.12 -30.75
C VAL A 349 -13.38 17.83 -31.39
N THR A 350 -12.17 17.35 -31.11
CA THR A 350 -10.91 17.93 -31.60
C THR A 350 -10.61 17.53 -33.06
N ASP A 351 -9.56 18.09 -33.65
CA ASP A 351 -9.18 17.77 -35.03
C ASP A 351 -8.42 16.43 -35.13
N GLU A 352 -7.86 15.98 -34.01
CA GLU A 352 -7.26 14.67 -33.78
C GLU A 352 -8.33 13.57 -33.72
N GLY A 353 -9.57 13.94 -33.38
CA GLY A 353 -10.71 13.03 -33.25
C GLY A 353 -11.00 12.59 -31.81
N GLU A 354 -10.75 13.46 -30.83
CA GLU A 354 -10.99 13.22 -29.40
C GLU A 354 -12.19 14.05 -28.90
N LEU A 355 -13.01 13.54 -27.97
CA LEU A 355 -14.04 14.32 -27.27
C LEU A 355 -13.45 14.95 -26.00
N ASN A 356 -13.35 16.28 -25.98
CA ASN A 356 -12.86 17.06 -24.85
C ASN A 356 -14.04 17.72 -24.10
N ILE A 357 -14.20 17.38 -22.82
CA ILE A 357 -15.13 17.97 -21.86
C ILE A 357 -14.32 18.85 -20.92
N CYS A 358 -14.57 20.16 -20.90
CA CYS A 358 -13.82 21.09 -20.05
C CYS A 358 -14.72 21.88 -19.08
N VAL A 359 -14.08 22.55 -18.12
CA VAL A 359 -14.71 23.44 -17.13
C VAL A 359 -14.27 24.87 -17.35
N GLY A 360 -15.17 25.83 -17.17
CA GLY A 360 -14.89 27.26 -17.21
C GLY A 360 -15.70 28.09 -16.22
N VAL A 361 -15.40 29.38 -16.11
CA VAL A 361 -16.12 30.33 -15.25
C VAL A 361 -17.27 30.98 -16.02
N GLU A 362 -18.46 31.06 -15.40
CA GLU A 362 -19.62 31.83 -15.87
C GLU A 362 -20.02 32.89 -14.82
N GLY A 363 -19.30 34.01 -14.81
CA GLY A 363 -19.54 35.11 -13.87
C GLY A 363 -19.17 34.73 -12.44
N THR A 364 -20.16 34.53 -11.57
CA THR A 364 -19.98 34.03 -10.19
C THR A 364 -20.19 32.52 -10.06
N ASN A 365 -20.45 31.83 -11.17
CA ASN A 365 -20.73 30.40 -11.25
C ASN A 365 -19.71 29.73 -12.19
N TYR A 366 -19.87 28.43 -12.43
CA TYR A 366 -19.03 27.64 -13.33
C TYR A 366 -19.89 26.95 -14.40
N GLY A 367 -19.27 26.55 -15.50
CA GLY A 367 -19.89 25.78 -16.57
C GLY A 367 -19.04 24.58 -16.96
N THR A 368 -19.69 23.50 -17.38
CA THR A 368 -19.09 22.28 -17.93
C THR A 368 -20.03 21.68 -18.97
N ALA A 369 -19.60 20.64 -19.69
CA ALA A 369 -20.51 19.73 -20.36
C ALA A 369 -20.79 18.48 -19.50
N GLY A 370 -21.89 17.82 -19.83
CA GLY A 370 -22.33 16.55 -19.29
C GLY A 370 -23.04 15.80 -20.39
N ILE A 371 -22.81 14.50 -20.48
CA ILE A 371 -23.04 13.71 -21.70
C ILE A 371 -23.72 12.40 -21.34
N HIS A 372 -24.83 12.08 -22.00
CA HIS A 372 -25.45 10.76 -21.98
C HIS A 372 -25.11 9.97 -23.25
N CYS A 373 -24.66 8.74 -23.03
CA CYS A 373 -24.63 7.67 -24.03
C CYS A 373 -25.72 6.65 -23.66
N CYS A 374 -26.46 6.16 -24.65
CA CYS A 374 -27.46 5.10 -24.44
C CYS A 374 -28.67 5.47 -23.56
N LYS A 375 -29.00 6.76 -23.44
CA LYS A 375 -30.19 7.23 -22.71
C LYS A 375 -31.39 7.41 -23.65
N SER A 376 -32.58 7.08 -23.15
CA SER A 376 -33.85 7.34 -23.83
C SER A 376 -34.63 8.45 -23.10
N LEU A 377 -35.11 9.45 -23.85
CA LEU A 377 -35.72 10.69 -23.32
C LEU A 377 -37.16 10.88 -23.80
N GLY A 378 -38.08 9.98 -23.43
CA GLY A 378 -39.52 10.12 -23.70
C GLY A 378 -39.96 10.01 -25.17
N GLN A 379 -39.04 10.23 -26.12
CA GLN A 379 -39.11 9.81 -27.52
C GLN A 379 -38.02 8.77 -27.78
N MET A 380 -38.35 7.72 -28.53
CA MET A 380 -37.62 6.44 -28.52
C MET A 380 -36.28 6.44 -29.29
N TRP A 381 -35.80 7.59 -29.76
CA TRP A 381 -34.84 7.66 -30.90
C TRP A 381 -33.70 8.67 -30.79
N ALA A 382 -33.61 9.48 -29.73
CA ALA A 382 -32.71 10.63 -29.75
C ALA A 382 -31.23 10.25 -29.50
N GLN A 383 -30.95 9.45 -28.47
CA GLN A 383 -29.62 9.39 -27.83
C GLN A 383 -29.19 7.96 -27.45
N ASN A 384 -29.65 6.95 -28.20
CA ASN A 384 -29.46 5.55 -27.86
C ASN A 384 -28.80 4.74 -28.98
N VAL A 385 -27.52 4.36 -28.81
CA VAL A 385 -26.76 3.59 -29.81
C VAL A 385 -26.68 2.08 -29.53
N THR A 386 -26.82 1.66 -28.26
CA THR A 386 -26.92 0.25 -27.85
C THR A 386 -27.66 0.12 -26.51
N ARG A 387 -28.30 -1.02 -26.24
CA ARG A 387 -28.99 -1.27 -24.96
C ARG A 387 -28.00 -1.84 -23.95
N ILE A 388 -27.68 -1.09 -22.89
CA ILE A 388 -26.79 -1.58 -21.83
C ILE A 388 -27.57 -2.55 -20.91
N TYR A 389 -27.14 -3.81 -20.90
CA TYR A 389 -27.70 -4.91 -20.11
C TYR A 389 -26.58 -5.82 -19.58
N PRO A 390 -26.89 -6.73 -18.62
CA PRO A 390 -26.11 -7.93 -18.40
C PRO A 390 -25.68 -8.65 -19.69
N GLY A 391 -24.46 -9.17 -19.67
CA GLY A 391 -23.74 -9.70 -20.82
C GLY A 391 -22.98 -8.67 -21.65
N MET A 392 -22.65 -7.48 -21.12
CA MET A 392 -21.89 -6.44 -21.83
C MET A 392 -20.57 -6.07 -21.16
N ARG A 393 -19.58 -5.74 -21.98
CA ARG A 393 -18.35 -5.03 -21.58
C ARG A 393 -18.33 -3.66 -22.26
N ILE A 394 -18.02 -2.61 -21.50
CA ILE A 394 -17.91 -1.24 -21.99
C ILE A 394 -16.53 -0.73 -21.63
N GLU A 395 -15.83 -0.19 -22.62
CA GLU A 395 -14.45 0.28 -22.50
C GLU A 395 -14.31 1.70 -23.02
N MET A 396 -13.42 2.46 -22.39
CA MET A 396 -13.31 3.90 -22.61
C MET A 396 -11.86 4.32 -22.48
N LYS A 397 -11.26 4.86 -23.55
CA LYS A 397 -9.90 5.41 -23.49
C LYS A 397 -9.98 6.89 -23.11
N VAL A 398 -9.50 7.22 -21.91
CA VAL A 398 -9.68 8.53 -21.26
C VAL A 398 -8.36 9.03 -20.70
N ARG A 399 -8.14 10.34 -20.76
CA ARG A 399 -7.11 11.06 -20.00
C ARG A 399 -7.71 12.28 -19.30
N LEU A 400 -7.16 12.65 -18.15
CA LEU A 400 -7.60 13.82 -17.36
C LEU A 400 -6.57 14.94 -17.49
N GLY A 401 -7.00 16.21 -17.54
CA GLY A 401 -6.07 17.33 -17.76
C GLY A 401 -6.37 18.58 -16.94
N GLY A 402 -5.32 19.40 -16.73
CA GLY A 402 -5.38 20.67 -16.01
C GLY A 402 -5.60 20.48 -14.50
N ASN A 403 -5.50 21.55 -13.72
CA ASN A 403 -5.76 21.46 -12.29
C ASN A 403 -7.24 21.17 -12.02
N ARG A 404 -7.53 19.97 -11.50
CA ARG A 404 -8.88 19.46 -11.20
C ARG A 404 -9.35 19.78 -9.79
N THR A 405 -8.68 20.67 -9.05
CA THR A 405 -9.08 21.05 -7.69
C THR A 405 -10.55 21.45 -7.63
N GLY A 406 -11.35 20.71 -6.85
CA GLY A 406 -12.79 20.93 -6.70
C GLY A 406 -13.67 20.49 -7.88
N PHE A 407 -13.11 20.07 -9.03
CA PHE A 407 -13.85 19.55 -10.17
C PHE A 407 -13.56 18.06 -10.37
N VAL A 408 -14.60 17.24 -10.29
CA VAL A 408 -14.50 15.78 -10.22
C VAL A 408 -14.97 15.18 -11.55
N PRO A 409 -14.06 14.74 -12.45
CA PRO A 409 -14.42 13.92 -13.60
C PRO A 409 -15.14 12.66 -13.12
N MET A 410 -16.28 12.36 -13.74
CA MET A 410 -17.13 11.22 -13.40
C MET A 410 -17.69 10.52 -14.62
N ILE A 411 -17.55 9.20 -14.64
CA ILE A 411 -18.16 8.30 -15.62
C ILE A 411 -18.93 7.21 -14.87
N GLU A 412 -20.21 7.06 -15.18
CA GLU A 412 -21.11 6.13 -14.48
C GLU A 412 -22.09 5.45 -15.44
N VAL A 413 -22.39 4.18 -15.20
CA VAL A 413 -23.60 3.50 -15.72
C VAL A 413 -24.68 3.56 -14.64
N LYS A 414 -25.93 3.83 -15.03
CA LYS A 414 -27.05 4.10 -14.11
C LYS A 414 -28.34 3.40 -14.51
N ASN A 415 -29.13 3.03 -13.51
CA ASN A 415 -30.48 2.51 -13.73
C ASN A 415 -31.49 3.68 -13.88
N PRO A 416 -32.27 3.72 -14.99
CA PRO A 416 -33.26 4.77 -15.23
C PRO A 416 -34.49 4.74 -14.32
N ALA A 417 -34.74 3.66 -13.56
CA ALA A 417 -35.83 3.59 -12.57
C ALA A 417 -35.71 4.69 -11.49
N THR A 418 -34.49 5.19 -11.23
CA THR A 418 -34.22 6.31 -10.31
C THR A 418 -34.23 7.69 -10.95
N ALA A 419 -34.48 7.80 -12.27
CA ALA A 419 -34.44 9.08 -12.98
C ALA A 419 -35.62 10.01 -12.64
N THR A 420 -36.72 9.47 -12.11
CA THR A 420 -37.95 10.23 -11.79
C THR A 420 -38.17 10.51 -10.31
N THR A 421 -37.45 9.85 -9.41
CA THR A 421 -37.63 9.96 -7.95
C THR A 421 -36.43 10.65 -7.31
N CYS A 422 -36.62 11.91 -6.95
CA CYS A 422 -35.58 12.72 -6.33
C CYS A 422 -35.15 12.19 -4.95
N LYS A 423 -33.84 12.35 -4.68
CA LYS A 423 -33.08 12.20 -3.41
C LYS A 423 -32.43 10.83 -3.15
N GLU A 424 -31.10 10.92 -2.98
CA GLU A 424 -30.18 9.98 -2.32
C GLU A 424 -29.97 8.56 -2.91
N ALA A 425 -30.95 7.91 -3.53
CA ALA A 425 -30.82 6.57 -4.11
C ALA A 425 -30.21 6.57 -5.53
N LYS A 426 -28.87 6.54 -5.68
CA LYS A 426 -28.20 6.39 -6.99
C LYS A 426 -27.78 4.93 -7.25
N GLN A 427 -28.72 4.12 -7.75
CA GLN A 427 -28.43 2.81 -8.36
C GLN A 427 -27.44 2.98 -9.52
N SER A 428 -26.15 2.68 -9.29
CA SER A 428 -25.08 3.11 -10.19
C SER A 428 -23.80 2.28 -10.11
N ILE A 429 -23.07 2.28 -11.22
CA ILE A 429 -21.74 1.69 -11.37
C ILE A 429 -20.81 2.82 -11.80
N CYS A 430 -19.88 3.21 -10.95
CA CYS A 430 -18.91 4.26 -11.21
C CYS A 430 -17.63 3.65 -11.79
N ILE A 431 -17.37 3.98 -13.06
CA ILE A 431 -16.25 3.47 -13.85
C ILE A 431 -15.02 4.36 -13.66
N LEU A 432 -15.22 5.66 -13.49
CA LEU A 432 -14.17 6.64 -13.20
C LEU A 432 -14.73 7.71 -12.27
N LYS A 433 -14.01 8.02 -11.20
CA LYS A 433 -14.21 9.21 -10.36
C LYS A 433 -12.86 9.69 -9.81
N ASN A 434 -12.39 10.85 -10.26
CA ASN A 434 -11.13 11.45 -9.80
C ASN A 434 -11.42 12.66 -8.93
N VAL A 435 -11.20 12.56 -7.61
CA VAL A 435 -11.46 13.67 -6.68
C VAL A 435 -10.25 14.60 -6.55
N SER A 436 -9.04 14.04 -6.61
CA SER A 436 -7.77 14.76 -6.50
C SER A 436 -6.61 13.86 -6.93
N GLY A 437 -5.56 14.44 -7.52
CA GLY A 437 -4.32 13.74 -7.84
C GLY A 437 -4.49 12.57 -8.80
N SER A 438 -3.69 11.53 -8.61
CA SER A 438 -3.66 10.26 -9.35
C SER A 438 -4.75 9.26 -8.95
N ALA A 439 -5.53 9.53 -7.89
CA ALA A 439 -6.49 8.57 -7.34
C ALA A 439 -7.78 8.45 -8.17
N ILE A 440 -8.10 7.23 -8.59
CA ILE A 440 -9.36 6.85 -9.25
C ILE A 440 -10.21 6.01 -8.29
N THR A 441 -11.43 6.47 -8.01
CA THR A 441 -12.44 5.67 -7.31
C THR A 441 -13.31 4.93 -8.31
N GLN A 442 -13.50 3.62 -8.10
CA GLN A 442 -14.46 2.79 -8.84
C GLN A 442 -15.40 2.12 -7.84
N SER A 443 -16.70 2.00 -8.17
CA SER A 443 -17.69 1.49 -7.21
C SER A 443 -18.97 0.95 -7.84
N VAL A 444 -19.61 -0.01 -7.18
CA VAL A 444 -20.98 -0.46 -7.48
C VAL A 444 -21.87 -0.10 -6.29
N ARG A 445 -23.02 0.53 -6.53
CA ARG A 445 -23.98 0.97 -5.50
C ARG A 445 -25.40 0.49 -5.82
N GLY A 446 -26.02 -0.19 -4.85
CA GLY A 446 -27.41 -0.62 -4.88
C GLY A 446 -28.40 0.54 -4.70
N GLU A 447 -29.54 0.27 -4.07
CA GLU A 447 -30.63 1.24 -3.89
C GLU A 447 -30.31 2.33 -2.85
N VAL A 448 -29.52 2.03 -1.82
CA VAL A 448 -29.19 2.97 -0.75
C VAL A 448 -27.71 3.34 -0.73
N VAL A 449 -27.38 4.54 -0.23
CA VAL A 449 -26.00 5.08 -0.26
C VAL A 449 -24.98 4.18 0.45
N SER A 450 -25.40 3.54 1.55
CA SER A 450 -24.58 2.60 2.33
C SER A 450 -24.39 1.24 1.68
N ASP A 451 -25.26 0.87 0.73
CA ASP A 451 -25.20 -0.40 0.00
C ASP A 451 -24.28 -0.23 -1.21
N ALA A 452 -22.97 -0.18 -0.95
CA ALA A 452 -21.96 0.02 -1.96
C ALA A 452 -20.68 -0.78 -1.69
N LYS A 453 -20.00 -1.18 -2.77
CA LYS A 453 -18.59 -1.59 -2.76
C LYS A 453 -17.78 -0.60 -3.58
N SER A 454 -16.60 -0.23 -3.09
CA SER A 454 -15.73 0.75 -3.73
C SER A 454 -14.26 0.41 -3.51
N VAL A 455 -13.44 0.68 -4.52
CA VAL A 455 -11.98 0.67 -4.45
C VAL A 455 -11.45 2.06 -4.82
N VAL A 456 -10.26 2.40 -4.32
CA VAL A 456 -9.50 3.55 -4.78
C VAL A 456 -8.15 3.03 -5.29
N SER A 457 -7.86 3.27 -6.56
CA SER A 457 -6.61 2.85 -7.22
C SER A 457 -5.77 4.09 -7.54
N ALA A 458 -4.47 4.05 -7.27
CA ALA A 458 -3.54 5.07 -7.72
C ALA A 458 -3.19 4.84 -9.20
N ILE A 459 -3.32 5.87 -10.03
CA ILE A 459 -2.90 5.91 -11.44
C ILE A 459 -1.93 7.10 -11.60
N PRO A 460 -0.61 6.92 -11.39
CA PRO A 460 0.37 8.02 -11.41
C PRO A 460 0.30 8.85 -12.70
N LYS A 461 0.00 8.20 -13.82
CA LYS A 461 -0.15 8.81 -15.15
C LYS A 461 -1.61 9.00 -15.57
N VAL A 462 -2.43 9.55 -14.67
CA VAL A 462 -3.86 9.85 -14.97
C VAL A 462 -4.03 10.91 -16.08
N GLU A 463 -2.96 11.63 -16.41
CA GLU A 463 -2.93 12.63 -17.49
C GLU A 463 -2.49 12.07 -18.85
N ASP A 464 -1.93 10.86 -18.85
CA ASP A 464 -1.81 10.03 -20.04
C ASP A 464 -3.11 9.26 -20.29
N TYR A 465 -3.22 8.65 -21.47
CA TYR A 465 -4.36 7.81 -21.80
C TYR A 465 -4.35 6.49 -21.01
N ASN A 466 -5.50 6.18 -20.41
CA ASN A 466 -5.78 4.93 -19.71
C ASN A 466 -7.12 4.37 -20.21
N ILE A 467 -7.29 3.05 -20.21
CA ILE A 467 -8.56 2.39 -20.59
C ILE A 467 -9.33 2.05 -19.32
N TYR A 468 -10.45 2.72 -19.11
CA TYR A 468 -11.38 2.45 -18.01
C TYR A 468 -12.50 1.56 -18.53
N TRP A 469 -12.82 0.49 -17.81
CA TRP A 469 -13.80 -0.48 -18.29
C TRP A 469 -14.70 -1.04 -17.19
N VAL A 470 -15.87 -1.53 -17.63
CA VAL A 470 -16.83 -2.27 -16.82
C VAL A 470 -17.30 -3.51 -17.59
N GLU A 471 -17.42 -4.63 -16.89
CA GLU A 471 -18.11 -5.83 -17.36
C GLU A 471 -19.37 -6.04 -16.54
N LEU A 472 -20.52 -5.97 -17.19
CA LEU A 472 -21.77 -6.56 -16.71
C LEU A 472 -21.75 -8.03 -17.13
N VAL A 473 -20.93 -8.86 -16.47
CA VAL A 473 -20.62 -10.23 -16.93
C VAL A 473 -21.89 -11.06 -17.14
N ASP A 474 -22.79 -11.01 -16.16
CA ASP A 474 -24.09 -11.67 -16.13
C ASP A 474 -25.08 -10.93 -15.21
N GLU A 475 -26.22 -11.55 -14.92
CA GLU A 475 -27.27 -11.01 -14.04
C GLU A 475 -26.86 -10.93 -12.55
N ASN A 476 -25.67 -11.39 -12.15
CA ASN A 476 -25.19 -11.45 -10.76
C ASN A 476 -23.78 -10.90 -10.55
N THR A 477 -23.00 -10.61 -11.59
CA THR A 477 -21.57 -10.28 -11.47
C THR A 477 -21.21 -9.03 -12.26
N ILE A 478 -20.60 -8.06 -11.58
CA ILE A 478 -20.06 -6.84 -12.18
C ILE A 478 -18.56 -6.78 -11.89
N LYS A 479 -17.74 -6.53 -12.92
CA LYS A 479 -16.31 -6.22 -12.78
C LYS A 479 -16.02 -4.82 -13.27
N LEU A 480 -15.06 -4.19 -12.64
CA LEU A 480 -14.50 -2.88 -12.98
C LEU A 480 -12.98 -3.02 -13.07
N GLY A 481 -12.38 -2.24 -13.96
CA GLY A 481 -10.93 -2.25 -14.12
C GLY A 481 -10.37 -1.00 -14.78
N ILE A 482 -9.05 -0.96 -14.81
CA ILE A 482 -8.24 0.09 -15.44
C ILE A 482 -7.08 -0.62 -16.14
N ASN A 483 -6.90 -0.34 -17.42
CA ASN A 483 -5.97 -1.05 -18.30
C ASN A 483 -6.20 -2.58 -18.17
N GLY A 484 -5.18 -3.41 -17.99
CA GLY A 484 -5.35 -4.87 -17.93
C GLY A 484 -6.00 -5.37 -16.64
N SER A 485 -5.84 -4.64 -15.55
CA SER A 485 -6.21 -5.09 -14.21
C SER A 485 -7.70 -4.97 -13.89
N THR A 486 -8.27 -6.04 -13.31
CA THR A 486 -9.53 -5.97 -12.57
C THR A 486 -9.26 -5.32 -11.22
N THR A 487 -9.88 -4.17 -10.95
CA THR A 487 -9.68 -3.40 -9.70
C THR A 487 -10.78 -3.69 -8.67
N LEU A 488 -11.98 -4.03 -9.12
CA LEU A 488 -13.13 -4.33 -8.26
C LEU A 488 -14.06 -5.34 -8.94
N GLU A 489 -14.26 -6.48 -8.27
CA GLU A 489 -15.31 -7.45 -8.59
C GLU A 489 -16.40 -7.37 -7.53
N VAL A 490 -17.67 -7.32 -7.96
CA VAL A 490 -18.85 -7.29 -7.10
C VAL A 490 -19.83 -8.33 -7.59
N THR A 491 -20.10 -9.32 -6.75
CA THR A 491 -21.20 -10.27 -6.96
C THR A 491 -22.46 -9.81 -6.24
N ARG A 492 -23.61 -10.32 -6.68
CA ARG A 492 -24.94 -10.00 -6.16
C ARG A 492 -25.04 -10.06 -4.65
N ASP A 493 -24.45 -11.10 -4.05
CA ASP A 493 -24.52 -11.38 -2.61
C ASP A 493 -23.68 -10.40 -1.76
N MET A 494 -22.88 -9.54 -2.39
CA MET A 494 -22.09 -8.50 -1.72
C MET A 494 -22.89 -7.22 -1.45
N LEU A 495 -24.05 -7.05 -2.10
CA LEU A 495 -24.95 -5.91 -1.93
C LEU A 495 -26.30 -6.37 -1.38
N ASP A 496 -26.93 -5.53 -0.55
CA ASP A 496 -28.29 -5.78 -0.04
C ASP A 496 -29.34 -5.71 -1.16
N SER A 497 -29.01 -5.03 -2.27
CA SER A 497 -29.90 -4.82 -3.41
C SER A 497 -29.16 -4.82 -4.75
N TRP A 498 -29.79 -5.40 -5.79
CA TRP A 498 -29.17 -5.62 -7.10
C TRP A 498 -29.96 -5.01 -8.27
N PRO A 499 -29.84 -3.69 -8.50
CA PRO A 499 -30.61 -2.92 -9.48
C PRO A 499 -30.00 -2.93 -10.90
N PHE A 500 -29.28 -3.99 -11.27
CA PHE A 500 -28.54 -4.08 -12.54
C PHE A 500 -29.04 -5.19 -13.49
N THR A 501 -30.09 -5.91 -13.08
CA THR A 501 -30.78 -6.92 -13.89
C THR A 501 -31.49 -6.28 -15.09
N LYS A 502 -31.65 -7.00 -16.22
CA LYS A 502 -32.46 -6.48 -17.35
C LYS A 502 -33.87 -6.07 -16.90
N ALA A 503 -34.49 -6.88 -16.05
CA ALA A 503 -35.82 -6.64 -15.50
C ALA A 503 -35.91 -5.37 -14.62
N SER A 504 -34.85 -5.01 -13.89
CA SER A 504 -34.83 -3.82 -13.03
C SER A 504 -34.74 -2.49 -13.78
N THR A 505 -34.45 -2.50 -15.08
CA THR A 505 -34.29 -1.27 -15.90
C THR A 505 -35.62 -0.63 -16.35
N GLY A 506 -36.76 -1.14 -15.89
CA GLY A 506 -38.08 -0.58 -16.15
C GLY A 506 -38.81 -1.20 -17.36
N THR A 507 -40.13 -1.00 -17.40
CA THR A 507 -41.05 -1.76 -18.28
C THR A 507 -41.50 -1.02 -19.55
N SER A 508 -41.32 0.30 -19.62
CA SER A 508 -41.69 1.06 -20.82
C SER A 508 -40.58 0.99 -21.88
N VAL A 509 -40.95 0.86 -23.17
CA VAL A 509 -40.01 0.69 -24.30
C VAL A 509 -39.00 1.84 -24.38
N GLY A 510 -39.41 3.04 -23.96
CA GLY A 510 -38.58 4.24 -23.85
C GLY A 510 -37.78 4.38 -22.55
N ALA A 511 -37.71 3.36 -21.69
CA ALA A 511 -36.91 3.38 -20.46
C ALA A 511 -36.02 2.13 -20.27
N LYS A 512 -36.25 1.04 -21.02
CA LYS A 512 -35.46 -0.20 -20.90
C LYS A 512 -33.95 0.00 -21.13
N GLY A 513 -33.11 -0.61 -20.30
CA GLY A 513 -31.65 -0.58 -20.37
C GLY A 513 -31.02 0.41 -19.39
N LEU A 514 -29.79 0.11 -18.94
CA LEU A 514 -28.99 1.09 -18.20
C LEU A 514 -28.52 2.20 -19.15
N TYR A 515 -28.15 3.36 -18.63
CA TYR A 515 -27.57 4.46 -19.42
C TYR A 515 -26.18 4.84 -18.90
N LEU A 516 -25.29 5.22 -19.80
CA LEU A 516 -23.92 5.67 -19.51
C LEU A 516 -23.91 7.20 -19.48
N VAL A 517 -23.29 7.80 -18.45
CA VAL A 517 -23.17 9.26 -18.30
C VAL A 517 -21.74 9.66 -17.97
N MET A 518 -21.25 10.69 -18.65
CA MET A 518 -19.90 11.26 -18.51
C MET A 518 -20.02 12.75 -18.22
N ARG A 519 -19.39 13.27 -17.15
CA ARG A 519 -19.52 14.68 -16.74
C ARG A 519 -18.38 15.12 -15.80
N MET A 520 -18.37 16.41 -15.48
CA MET A 520 -17.65 16.96 -14.32
C MET A 520 -18.68 17.31 -13.24
N ASP A 521 -18.43 16.90 -11.99
CA ASP A 521 -19.19 17.30 -10.80
C ASP A 521 -18.37 18.30 -9.94
N LEU A 522 -19.02 19.11 -9.11
CA LEU A 522 -18.41 20.14 -8.25
C LEU A 522 -18.31 19.65 -6.80
N PHE A 523 -17.08 19.47 -6.29
CA PHE A 523 -16.74 18.89 -4.98
C PHE A 523 -17.38 17.52 -4.69
N GLY A 524 -17.73 16.78 -5.76
CA GLY A 524 -18.27 15.43 -5.67
C GLY A 524 -19.76 15.33 -6.04
N GLU A 525 -20.31 14.16 -5.75
CA GLU A 525 -21.52 13.64 -6.38
C GLU A 525 -22.75 14.55 -6.26
N GLY A 526 -23.17 15.13 -7.38
CA GLY A 526 -24.48 15.79 -7.50
C GLY A 526 -24.53 17.28 -7.12
N ASN A 527 -23.39 17.97 -7.05
CA ASN A 527 -23.31 19.45 -7.08
C ASN A 527 -24.07 20.20 -5.96
N SER A 528 -24.52 19.49 -4.92
CA SER A 528 -25.08 20.05 -3.69
C SER A 528 -23.95 20.42 -2.72
N VAL A 529 -23.15 21.39 -3.14
CA VAL A 529 -22.11 22.00 -2.29
C VAL A 529 -22.73 22.80 -1.15
N SER A 530 -21.96 23.01 -0.09
CA SER A 530 -22.26 24.01 0.94
C SER A 530 -22.50 25.38 0.30
N SER A 531 -23.27 26.24 0.96
CA SER A 531 -23.52 27.62 0.50
C SER A 531 -22.26 28.47 0.38
N GLU A 532 -21.15 28.02 0.95
CA GLU A 532 -19.83 28.63 0.90
C GLU A 532 -18.83 27.61 0.36
N LEU A 533 -18.16 27.96 -0.74
CA LEU A 533 -17.03 27.21 -1.30
C LEU A 533 -15.72 27.69 -0.63
N PRO A 534 -14.68 26.84 -0.50
CA PRO A 534 -13.45 27.22 0.21
C PRO A 534 -12.77 28.44 -0.43
N ALA A 535 -12.45 29.47 0.34
CA ALA A 535 -11.92 30.72 -0.23
C ALA A 535 -10.63 30.48 -1.06
N GLY A 536 -10.62 30.97 -2.31
CA GLY A 536 -9.45 30.91 -3.20
C GLY A 536 -9.23 29.58 -3.95
N TRP A 537 -10.08 28.57 -3.75
CA TRP A 537 -9.94 27.25 -4.38
C TRP A 537 -9.87 27.26 -5.92
N ASP A 538 -10.52 28.23 -6.55
CA ASP A 538 -10.66 28.35 -8.02
C ASP A 538 -9.76 29.44 -8.61
N THR A 539 -8.76 29.92 -7.86
CA THR A 539 -7.86 31.01 -8.29
C THR A 539 -7.16 30.71 -9.62
N GLU A 540 -6.75 29.47 -9.85
CA GLU A 540 -6.14 29.05 -11.12
C GLU A 540 -7.16 29.04 -12.26
N LEU A 541 -8.34 28.44 -12.08
CA LEU A 541 -9.38 28.46 -13.12
C LEU A 541 -9.79 29.89 -13.51
N LYS A 542 -9.82 30.81 -12.55
CA LYS A 542 -10.10 32.24 -12.78
C LYS A 542 -8.97 32.98 -13.51
N SER A 543 -7.74 32.47 -13.52
CA SER A 543 -6.62 33.09 -14.25
C SER A 543 -6.55 32.64 -15.72
N ILE A 544 -7.12 31.48 -16.05
CA ILE A 544 -7.15 30.92 -17.41
C ILE A 544 -8.07 31.76 -18.31
N ASN A 545 -7.57 32.11 -19.50
CA ASN A 545 -8.36 32.79 -20.52
C ASN A 545 -9.52 31.89 -20.97
N PRO A 546 -10.78 32.37 -21.06
CA PRO A 546 -11.91 31.55 -21.49
C PRO A 546 -11.76 30.85 -22.84
N ALA A 547 -10.93 31.37 -23.76
CA ALA A 547 -10.60 30.70 -25.02
C ALA A 547 -9.78 29.41 -24.84
N ASN A 548 -9.08 29.28 -23.71
CA ASN A 548 -8.10 28.23 -23.42
C ASN A 548 -8.61 27.19 -22.40
N TYR A 549 -9.87 27.27 -21.94
CA TYR A 549 -10.42 26.29 -20.98
C TYR A 549 -10.32 24.83 -21.48
N ALA A 550 -10.42 24.60 -22.79
CA ALA A 550 -10.27 23.27 -23.38
C ALA A 550 -8.82 22.73 -23.41
N THR A 551 -7.81 23.59 -23.25
CA THR A 551 -6.37 23.21 -23.36
C THR A 551 -5.61 23.34 -22.04
N GLU A 552 -5.93 24.36 -21.24
CA GLU A 552 -5.29 24.66 -19.96
C GLU A 552 -6.18 24.25 -18.77
N GLY A 553 -7.50 24.39 -18.91
CA GLY A 553 -8.47 24.18 -17.83
C GLY A 553 -8.68 22.72 -17.41
N PRO A 554 -9.43 22.52 -16.29
CA PRO A 554 -9.85 21.20 -15.83
C PRO A 554 -10.67 20.52 -16.92
N ARG A 555 -10.25 19.33 -17.35
CA ARG A 555 -10.86 18.61 -18.48
C ARG A 555 -10.77 17.09 -18.37
N MET A 556 -11.69 16.44 -19.05
CA MET A 556 -11.73 15.00 -19.30
C MET A 556 -11.78 14.80 -20.82
N ILE A 557 -10.80 14.08 -21.37
CA ILE A 557 -10.65 13.85 -22.80
C ILE A 557 -10.84 12.37 -23.07
N ILE A 558 -11.74 12.04 -23.99
CA ILE A 558 -12.15 10.68 -24.35
C ILE A 558 -11.81 10.46 -25.82
N ASP A 559 -10.98 9.46 -26.13
CA ASP A 559 -10.58 9.10 -27.49
C ASP A 559 -11.70 8.28 -28.18
N TRP A 560 -12.18 7.24 -27.49
CA TRP A 560 -13.26 6.38 -27.96
C TRP A 560 -14.04 5.71 -26.81
N ILE A 561 -15.22 5.18 -27.14
CA ILE A 561 -16.04 4.33 -26.27
C ILE A 561 -16.43 3.07 -27.06
N ARG A 562 -16.06 1.89 -26.58
CA ARG A 562 -16.27 0.61 -27.28
C ARG A 562 -17.17 -0.31 -26.46
N PHE A 563 -18.09 -0.99 -27.14
CA PHE A 563 -19.11 -1.85 -26.56
C PHE A 563 -18.95 -3.27 -27.10
N TYR A 564 -18.91 -4.24 -26.19
CA TYR A 564 -18.81 -5.66 -26.49
C TYR A 564 -19.91 -6.43 -25.76
N VAL A 565 -20.26 -7.58 -26.30
CA VAL A 565 -21.29 -8.50 -25.79
C VAL A 565 -20.73 -9.91 -25.63
N ASN A 566 -21.23 -10.64 -24.64
CA ASN A 566 -21.00 -12.08 -24.47
C ASN A 566 -22.33 -12.85 -24.66
N ASP A 567 -22.29 -14.17 -24.50
CA ASP A 567 -23.46 -15.03 -24.73
C ASP A 567 -24.60 -14.82 -23.71
N ASN A 568 -24.41 -14.09 -22.61
CA ASN A 568 -25.47 -13.68 -21.68
C ASN A 568 -26.29 -12.49 -22.21
N TYR A 569 -25.79 -11.73 -23.18
CA TYR A 569 -26.50 -10.57 -23.72
C TYR A 569 -27.79 -11.00 -24.45
N LYS A 570 -28.91 -10.36 -24.12
CA LYS A 570 -30.22 -10.63 -24.74
C LYS A 570 -30.99 -9.33 -25.02
N ARG A 571 -31.10 -8.98 -26.30
CA ARG A 571 -31.94 -7.90 -26.82
C ARG A 571 -33.17 -8.48 -27.53
N GLU A 572 -34.36 -7.97 -27.20
CA GLU A 572 -35.62 -8.34 -27.87
C GLU A 572 -35.74 -7.61 -29.21
N ALA A 573 -36.42 -8.20 -30.20
CA ALA A 573 -36.57 -7.59 -31.53
C ALA A 573 -37.35 -6.25 -31.55
N ASN A 574 -38.07 -5.92 -30.48
CA ASN A 574 -38.76 -4.64 -30.28
C ASN A 574 -37.93 -3.62 -29.47
N GLU A 575 -36.76 -3.99 -28.94
CA GLU A 575 -35.86 -3.11 -28.17
C GLU A 575 -34.92 -2.31 -29.10
N LEU A 576 -35.51 -1.75 -30.15
CA LEU A 576 -34.80 -0.98 -31.18
C LEU A 576 -34.01 0.18 -30.54
N VAL A 577 -32.85 0.45 -31.12
CA VAL A 577 -31.97 1.60 -30.85
C VAL A 577 -31.72 2.35 -32.16
N ASN A 578 -31.03 3.49 -32.10
CA ASN A 578 -30.87 4.39 -33.24
C ASN A 578 -30.22 3.70 -34.46
N ARG A 579 -29.37 2.69 -34.24
CA ARG A 579 -28.70 1.93 -35.31
C ARG A 579 -29.61 0.97 -36.09
N ASP A 580 -30.79 0.63 -35.59
CA ASP A 580 -31.68 -0.37 -36.21
C ASP A 580 -32.66 0.22 -37.24
N TYR A 581 -32.88 1.54 -37.25
CA TYR A 581 -33.91 2.22 -38.07
C TYR A 581 -33.54 2.41 -39.57
N LYS A 582 -32.97 1.37 -40.19
CA LYS A 582 -32.25 1.42 -41.48
C LYS A 582 -33.10 1.62 -42.77
N VAL A 583 -34.44 1.78 -42.72
CA VAL A 583 -35.30 1.43 -43.89
C VAL A 583 -36.51 2.38 -44.18
N SER A 584 -36.30 3.67 -44.52
CA SER A 584 -37.45 4.48 -45.02
C SER A 584 -37.20 5.63 -46.02
N ILE A 585 -35.95 6.09 -46.25
CA ILE A 585 -35.70 7.19 -47.21
C ILE A 585 -34.49 6.87 -48.11
N PRO A 586 -34.69 6.71 -49.44
CA PRO A 586 -33.57 6.61 -50.38
C PRO A 586 -32.76 7.92 -50.38
N GLY A 587 -31.44 7.83 -50.18
CA GLY A 587 -30.52 8.97 -50.33
C GLY A 587 -29.94 9.57 -49.04
N LYS A 588 -30.21 9.01 -47.85
CA LYS A 588 -29.40 9.25 -46.65
C LYS A 588 -29.01 7.93 -45.99
N PHE A 589 -27.72 7.64 -46.04
CA PHE A 589 -27.15 6.33 -45.75
C PHE A 589 -27.12 6.03 -44.23
N TYR A 590 -27.34 4.76 -43.88
CA TYR A 590 -27.10 4.21 -42.55
C TYR A 590 -26.25 2.94 -42.67
N GLN A 591 -24.99 3.12 -43.03
CA GLN A 591 -23.95 2.17 -42.64
C GLN A 591 -23.78 2.25 -41.10
N PHE A 592 -23.08 1.27 -40.51
CA PHE A 592 -22.35 1.59 -39.28
C PHE A 592 -21.42 2.76 -39.64
N TYR A 593 -21.29 3.75 -38.77
CA TYR A 593 -20.37 4.87 -38.93
C TYR A 593 -19.26 4.68 -37.91
#